data_AF-A0A2R7J007-F1
#
_entry.id   AF-A0A2R7J007-F1
#
_cell.length_a   1.000
_cell.length_b   1.000
_cell.length_c   1.000
_cell.angle_alpha   90.00
_cell.angle_beta   90.00
_cell.angle_gamma   90.00
#
_symmetry.space_group_name_H-M   'P 1'
#
loop_
_entity.id
_entity.type
_entity.pdbx_description
1 polymer ?
#
loop_
_entity_poly.entity_id
_entity_poly.type
_entity_poly.pdbx_seq_one_letter_code
_entity_poly.pdbx_strand_id
1 'polypeptide(L)'
;MVLLAACTAGPATAQSTQPENAGPDIVVTGITLKDAKAALAACIAQRCPPDKDIDATLAVAETQFVAGDYAGARTTMLASLGRNRRYAKTYPVPVSDLLRANSRVAAHLGESEAYRVGAISVLRTLRAALPKNDPRVFGAQIEAADSFAKTGQVDAALSVYRQVAKEAHAANLPRTEGFARLRVALLYSALSIRRFDAYGQAAEHATDELIREQNPEMAPYVQAAKLLRLTTAVKRGTPGAMDRLVAEYRQAGAGATAPVLLYAPKIQLRPLSGVEGAGGDPRNQAPLYDFEDQWIDVSFVIGADGKVAEAEVLRQSPKLQGEWAKAIVAAVGGRRYAPLAAQTPELLRVERYTLTSAWQMETGSRLRTRSPIPRVEVVDLSRDPTDAPAS
;
A
#
# COMPACT_ATOMS: atom_id res chain seq x y z
N MET A 1 -54.54 66.33 42.25
CA MET A 1 -53.18 66.76 42.63
C MET A 1 -52.34 65.48 42.68
N VAL A 2 -51.84 65.01 41.53
CA VAL A 2 -50.54 65.36 40.90
C VAL A 2 -49.47 64.31 41.28
N LEU A 3 -49.11 63.53 40.24
CA LEU A 3 -47.83 62.91 39.89
C LEU A 3 -47.10 62.00 40.90
N LEU A 4 -46.84 60.74 40.49
CA LEU A 4 -45.63 60.38 39.75
C LEU A 4 -45.82 59.02 39.05
N ALA A 5 -45.58 58.98 37.74
CA ALA A 5 -45.51 57.76 36.94
C ALA A 5 -44.03 57.40 36.72
N ALA A 6 -43.66 56.13 36.90
CA ALA A 6 -42.41 55.58 36.39
C ALA A 6 -42.68 54.17 35.83
N CYS A 7 -42.51 54.06 34.52
CA CYS A 7 -42.73 52.88 33.70
C CYS A 7 -41.75 51.75 34.05
N THR A 8 -42.26 50.54 34.18
CA THR A 8 -41.48 49.29 34.20
C THR A 8 -41.11 48.89 32.78
N ALA A 9 -39.87 49.17 32.36
CA ALA A 9 -39.29 48.63 31.14
C ALA A 9 -38.70 47.25 31.44
N GLY A 10 -39.27 46.20 30.84
CA GLY A 10 -38.69 44.86 30.83
C GLY A 10 -37.40 44.83 29.99
N PRO A 11 -36.39 44.04 30.36
CA PRO A 11 -35.16 43.95 29.60
C PRO A 11 -35.42 43.30 28.24
N ALA A 12 -35.17 44.06 27.19
CA ALA A 12 -35.05 43.56 25.82
C ALA A 12 -33.82 42.65 25.74
N THR A 13 -34.04 41.35 25.58
CA THR A 13 -33.00 40.41 25.18
C THR A 13 -32.62 40.71 23.74
N ALA A 14 -31.43 41.28 23.54
CA ALA A 14 -30.81 41.42 22.25
C ALA A 14 -30.66 40.03 21.60
N GLN A 15 -31.32 39.84 20.46
CA GLN A 15 -31.09 38.68 19.59
C GLN A 15 -29.68 38.82 19.01
N SER A 16 -28.73 38.04 19.53
CA SER A 16 -27.48 37.79 18.83
C SER A 16 -27.80 36.94 17.61
N THR A 17 -27.80 37.56 16.43
CA THR A 17 -27.72 36.86 15.15
C THR A 17 -26.42 36.05 15.11
N GLN A 18 -26.51 34.76 15.42
CA GLN A 18 -25.43 33.82 15.15
C GLN A 18 -25.27 33.69 13.62
N PRO A 19 -24.05 33.77 13.08
CA PRO A 19 -23.80 33.42 11.70
C PRO A 19 -24.08 31.93 11.50
N GLU A 20 -24.97 31.65 10.57
CA GLU A 20 -25.38 30.34 10.08
C GLU A 20 -24.22 29.70 9.30
N ASN A 21 -23.25 29.14 10.02
CA ASN A 21 -22.17 28.31 9.48
C ASN A 21 -21.73 27.29 10.54
N ALA A 22 -22.68 26.44 10.97
CA ALA A 22 -22.38 25.24 11.74
C ALA A 22 -22.37 24.04 10.80
N GLY A 23 -21.40 24.02 9.87
CA GLY A 23 -20.95 22.75 9.29
C GLY A 23 -20.22 21.94 10.36
N PRO A 24 -20.18 20.60 10.26
CA PRO A 24 -19.42 19.79 11.20
C PRO A 24 -17.96 20.26 11.24
N ASP A 25 -17.42 20.46 12.45
CA ASP A 25 -16.01 20.79 12.66
C ASP A 25 -15.13 19.71 12.01
N ILE A 26 -14.42 20.09 10.94
CA ILE A 26 -13.42 19.21 10.33
C ILE A 26 -12.19 19.24 11.24
N VAL A 27 -12.08 18.26 12.14
CA VAL A 27 -10.88 18.07 12.97
C VAL A 27 -9.75 17.54 12.09
N VAL A 28 -8.83 18.42 11.70
CA VAL A 28 -7.56 18.03 11.06
C VAL A 28 -6.67 17.38 12.13
N THR A 29 -6.73 16.06 12.20
CA THR A 29 -5.98 15.26 13.18
C THR A 29 -4.54 14.95 12.74
N GLY A 30 -3.94 15.72 11.83
CA GLY A 30 -2.60 15.48 11.27
C GLY A 30 -1.69 16.70 11.34
N ILE A 31 -0.37 16.48 11.39
CA ILE A 31 0.63 17.56 11.35
C ILE A 31 0.59 18.29 9.99
N THR A 32 0.67 19.62 10.01
CA THR A 32 0.72 20.39 8.76
C THR A 32 2.12 20.31 8.13
N LEU A 33 2.22 20.49 6.80
CA LEU A 33 3.51 20.48 6.12
C LEU A 33 4.45 21.58 6.64
N LYS A 34 3.87 22.72 7.02
CA LYS A 34 4.60 23.85 7.59
C LYS A 34 5.23 23.46 8.93
N ASP A 35 4.45 22.85 9.82
CA ASP A 35 4.92 22.47 11.15
C ASP A 35 5.92 21.32 11.09
N ALA A 36 5.70 20.33 10.22
CA ALA A 36 6.65 19.26 9.97
C ALA A 36 8.00 19.79 9.47
N LYS A 37 7.99 20.75 8.52
CA LYS A 37 9.22 21.39 8.01
C LYS A 37 9.93 22.19 9.09
N ALA A 38 9.19 22.92 9.93
CA ALA A 38 9.76 23.67 11.05
C ALA A 38 10.42 22.73 12.08
N ALA A 39 9.77 21.62 12.41
CA ALA A 39 10.30 20.61 13.31
C ALA A 39 11.61 19.98 12.75
N LEU A 40 11.64 19.61 11.47
CA LEU A 40 12.85 19.11 10.83
C LEU A 40 13.98 20.15 10.82
N ALA A 41 13.66 21.41 10.50
CA ALA A 41 14.66 22.48 10.50
C ALA A 41 15.25 22.71 11.89
N ALA A 42 14.42 22.70 12.95
CA ALA A 42 14.87 22.79 14.33
C ALA A 42 15.76 21.60 14.71
N CYS A 43 15.37 20.37 14.36
CA CYS A 43 16.16 19.15 14.59
C CYS A 43 17.57 19.27 13.97
N ILE A 44 17.64 19.69 12.71
CA ILE A 44 18.92 19.87 11.99
C ILE A 44 19.76 20.97 12.64
N ALA A 45 19.17 22.12 12.97
CA ALA A 45 19.87 23.23 13.61
C ALA A 45 20.45 22.84 14.99
N GLN A 46 19.71 22.02 15.75
CA GLN A 46 20.11 21.50 17.05
C GLN A 46 21.03 20.28 16.97
N ARG A 47 21.33 19.77 15.75
CA ARG A 47 22.13 18.56 15.52
C ARG A 47 21.56 17.35 16.27
N CYS A 48 20.26 17.14 16.13
CA CYS A 48 19.58 16.02 16.75
C CYS A 48 20.21 14.65 16.36
N PRO A 49 20.05 13.61 17.20
CA PRO A 49 20.54 12.27 16.88
C PRO A 49 19.92 11.71 15.59
N PRO A 50 20.58 10.74 14.91
CA PRO A 50 20.14 10.24 13.60
C PRO A 50 18.71 9.70 13.55
N ASP A 51 18.24 9.02 14.60
CA ASP A 51 16.85 8.55 14.71
C ASP A 51 15.87 9.73 14.70
N LYS A 52 16.16 10.81 15.45
CA LYS A 52 15.29 12.00 15.49
C LYS A 52 15.28 12.79 14.19
N ASP A 53 16.43 12.90 13.52
CA ASP A 53 16.49 13.49 12.17
C ASP A 53 15.63 12.67 11.19
N ILE A 54 15.78 11.34 11.21
CA ILE A 54 15.02 10.44 10.35
C ILE A 54 13.52 10.54 10.62
N ASP A 55 13.08 10.50 11.89
CA ASP A 55 11.67 10.64 12.26
C ASP A 55 11.08 11.96 11.76
N ALA A 56 11.78 13.08 12.01
CA ALA A 56 11.35 14.40 11.54
C ALA A 56 11.34 14.50 10.00
N THR A 57 12.29 13.85 9.33
CA THR A 57 12.34 13.75 7.87
C THR A 57 11.14 12.98 7.34
N LEU A 58 10.82 11.83 7.94
CA LEU A 58 9.69 10.99 7.54
C LEU A 58 8.36 11.72 7.72
N ALA A 59 8.17 12.47 8.81
CA ALA A 59 6.97 13.29 8.99
C ALA A 59 6.77 14.33 7.87
N VAL A 60 7.85 15.01 7.43
CA VAL A 60 7.80 15.91 6.27
C VAL A 60 7.48 15.14 5.00
N ALA A 61 8.17 14.03 4.75
CA ALA A 61 8.01 13.24 3.54
C ALA A 61 6.61 12.61 3.42
N GLU A 62 6.03 12.14 4.52
CA GLU A 62 4.66 11.62 4.59
C GLU A 62 3.64 12.71 4.31
N THR A 63 3.83 13.90 4.87
CA THR A 63 2.92 15.04 4.62
C THR A 63 3.00 15.48 3.14
N GLN A 64 4.20 15.52 2.56
CA GLN A 64 4.38 15.76 1.12
C GLN A 64 3.74 14.65 0.29
N PHE A 65 3.95 13.39 0.67
CA PHE A 65 3.37 12.25 -0.01
C PHE A 65 1.84 12.36 -0.02
N VAL A 66 1.20 12.56 1.14
CA VAL A 66 -0.26 12.73 1.27
C VAL A 66 -0.77 13.90 0.44
N ALA A 67 0.00 14.98 0.30
CA ALA A 67 -0.34 16.10 -0.58
C ALA A 67 -0.17 15.82 -2.09
N GLY A 68 0.37 14.65 -2.47
CA GLY A 68 0.67 14.29 -3.86
C GLY A 68 2.07 14.70 -4.33
N ASP A 69 2.86 15.38 -3.49
CA ASP A 69 4.22 15.83 -3.79
C ASP A 69 5.24 14.69 -3.61
N TYR A 70 5.14 13.66 -4.46
CA TYR A 70 6.05 12.50 -4.41
C TYR A 70 7.50 12.87 -4.70
N ALA A 71 7.72 13.81 -5.62
CA ALA A 71 9.06 14.27 -5.98
C ALA A 71 9.72 15.02 -4.81
N GLY A 72 8.98 15.90 -4.14
CA GLY A 72 9.44 16.58 -2.94
C GLY A 72 9.66 15.62 -1.78
N ALA A 73 8.74 14.68 -1.52
CA ALA A 73 8.91 13.65 -0.50
C ALA A 73 10.21 12.86 -0.69
N ARG A 74 10.49 12.43 -1.93
CA ARG A 74 11.72 11.73 -2.29
C ARG A 74 12.96 12.61 -2.09
N THR A 75 12.89 13.89 -2.48
CA THR A 75 13.98 14.85 -2.30
C THR A 75 14.33 15.04 -0.83
N THR A 76 13.32 15.22 0.02
CA THR A 76 13.46 15.32 1.48
C THR A 76 14.16 14.09 2.08
N MET A 77 13.72 12.88 1.71
CA MET A 77 14.33 11.64 2.20
C MET A 77 15.76 11.43 1.70
N LEU A 78 16.06 11.74 0.43
CA LEU A 78 17.41 11.67 -0.11
C LEU A 78 18.37 12.63 0.60
N ALA A 79 17.92 13.83 0.95
CA ALA A 79 18.72 14.76 1.74
C ALA A 79 19.05 14.18 3.13
N SER A 80 18.08 13.56 3.81
CA SER A 80 18.33 12.88 5.09
C SER A 80 19.25 11.66 4.94
N LEU A 81 19.11 10.87 3.87
CA LEU A 81 20.06 9.79 3.58
C LEU A 81 21.49 10.30 3.42
N GLY A 82 21.68 11.47 2.79
CA GLY A 82 22.98 12.13 2.70
C GLY A 82 23.60 12.42 4.07
N ARG A 83 22.79 12.80 5.07
CA ARG A 83 23.24 13.06 6.45
C ARG A 83 23.45 11.77 7.25
N ASN A 84 22.53 10.80 7.10
CA ASN A 84 22.35 9.72 8.07
C ASN A 84 22.86 8.35 7.62
N ARG A 85 23.15 8.13 6.33
CA ARG A 85 23.55 6.81 5.81
C ARG A 85 24.79 6.21 6.49
N ARG A 86 25.73 7.06 6.93
CA ARG A 86 26.93 6.61 7.66
C ARG A 86 26.63 5.95 9.01
N TYR A 87 25.46 6.22 9.59
CA TYR A 87 25.04 5.66 10.87
C TYR A 87 24.29 4.32 10.73
N ALA A 88 24.27 3.72 9.53
CA ALA A 88 23.58 2.45 9.27
C ALA A 88 23.99 1.28 10.18
N LYS A 89 25.18 1.32 10.80
CA LYS A 89 25.62 0.30 11.76
C LYS A 89 25.07 0.52 13.17
N THR A 90 24.97 1.78 13.60
CA THR A 90 24.53 2.16 14.96
C THR A 90 23.03 2.41 15.05
N TYR A 91 22.41 2.86 13.96
CA TYR A 91 20.97 3.05 13.81
C TYR A 91 20.44 2.26 12.60
N PRO A 92 20.60 0.92 12.57
CA PRO A 92 20.26 0.13 11.39
C PRO A 92 18.76 0.16 11.07
N VAL A 93 17.91 0.15 12.09
CA VAL A 93 16.45 0.18 11.89
C VAL A 93 16.00 1.53 11.33
N PRO A 94 16.27 2.69 11.97
CA PRO A 94 15.88 3.99 11.41
C PRO A 94 16.41 4.23 9.99
N VAL A 95 17.69 3.91 9.73
CA VAL A 95 18.26 4.09 8.38
C VAL A 95 17.58 3.16 7.37
N SER A 96 17.23 1.93 7.77
CA SER A 96 16.49 1.01 6.90
C SER A 96 15.06 1.50 6.63
N ASP A 97 14.40 2.12 7.61
CA ASP A 97 13.05 2.65 7.46
C ASP A 97 13.03 3.85 6.50
N LEU A 98 14.02 4.74 6.59
CA LEU A 98 14.21 5.83 5.64
C LEU A 98 14.46 5.32 4.21
N LEU A 99 15.29 4.28 4.05
CA LEU A 99 15.54 3.65 2.75
C LEU A 99 14.27 3.01 2.18
N ARG A 100 13.48 2.34 3.02
CA ARG A 100 12.22 1.69 2.67
C ARG A 100 11.18 2.72 2.22
N ALA A 101 10.98 3.79 3.00
CA ALA A 101 10.05 4.86 2.65
C ALA A 101 10.43 5.50 1.30
N ASN A 102 11.71 5.82 1.10
CA ASN A 102 12.21 6.37 -0.15
C ASN A 102 12.02 5.41 -1.34
N SER A 103 12.25 4.10 -1.13
CA SER A 103 11.98 3.06 -2.14
C SER A 103 10.51 3.02 -2.54
N ARG A 104 9.59 3.02 -1.56
CA ARG A 104 8.14 3.00 -1.82
C ARG A 104 7.68 4.22 -2.60
N VAL A 105 8.12 5.43 -2.22
CA VAL A 105 7.82 6.66 -2.98
C VAL A 105 8.38 6.60 -4.41
N ALA A 106 9.57 6.01 -4.60
CA ALA A 106 10.12 5.79 -5.94
C ALA A 106 9.22 4.91 -6.82
N ALA A 107 8.51 3.93 -6.25
CA ALA A 107 7.55 3.12 -7.00
C ALA A 107 6.38 3.95 -7.55
N HIS A 108 5.82 4.85 -6.73
CA HIS A 108 4.76 5.79 -7.15
C HIS A 108 5.20 6.75 -8.26
N LEU A 109 6.49 7.13 -8.28
CA LEU A 109 7.07 7.94 -9.36
C LEU A 109 7.40 7.13 -10.63
N GLY A 110 7.25 5.80 -10.62
CA GLY A 110 7.66 4.94 -11.73
C GLY A 110 9.16 4.66 -11.79
N GLU A 111 9.92 5.05 -10.77
CA GLU A 111 11.37 4.86 -10.67
C GLU A 111 11.72 3.41 -10.26
N SER A 112 11.38 2.45 -11.13
CA SER A 112 11.48 1.01 -10.85
C SER A 112 12.88 0.56 -10.42
N GLU A 113 13.93 1.16 -10.98
CA GLU A 113 15.32 0.90 -10.58
C GLU A 113 15.59 1.37 -9.15
N ALA A 114 15.21 2.61 -8.84
CA ALA A 114 15.41 3.18 -7.51
C ALA A 114 14.59 2.43 -6.44
N TYR A 115 13.39 1.98 -6.78
CA TYR A 115 12.59 1.09 -5.93
C TYR A 115 13.36 -0.19 -5.60
N ARG A 116 13.85 -0.91 -6.62
CA ARG A 116 14.60 -2.16 -6.44
C ARG A 116 15.90 -1.97 -5.67
N VAL A 117 16.74 -1.00 -6.07
CA VAL A 117 18.01 -0.70 -5.39
C VAL A 117 17.78 -0.25 -3.95
N GLY A 118 16.68 0.47 -3.69
CA GLY A 118 16.24 0.83 -2.34
C GLY A 118 15.94 -0.38 -1.47
N ALA A 119 15.11 -1.32 -1.95
CA ALA A 119 14.79 -2.55 -1.22
C ALA A 119 16.03 -3.43 -0.95
N ILE A 120 16.95 -3.55 -1.91
CA ILE A 120 18.25 -4.22 -1.71
C ILE A 120 19.09 -3.48 -0.65
N SER A 121 19.05 -2.15 -0.64
CA SER A 121 19.78 -1.35 0.35
C SER A 121 19.23 -1.53 1.76
N VAL A 122 17.91 -1.67 1.93
CA VAL A 122 17.27 -2.04 3.21
C VAL A 122 17.85 -3.36 3.73
N LEU A 123 17.83 -4.40 2.89
CA LEU A 123 18.39 -5.71 3.22
C LEU A 123 19.87 -5.63 3.60
N ARG A 124 20.68 -4.94 2.80
CA ARG A 124 22.11 -4.80 3.07
C ARG A 124 22.38 -4.08 4.39
N THR A 125 21.64 -3.01 4.68
CA THR A 125 21.76 -2.25 5.94
C THR A 125 21.46 -3.15 7.13
N LEU A 126 20.32 -3.86 7.12
CA LEU A 126 19.92 -4.71 8.23
C LEU A 126 20.84 -5.92 8.40
N ARG A 127 21.17 -6.62 7.30
CA ARG A 127 22.06 -7.79 7.34
C ARG A 127 23.47 -7.47 7.82
N ALA A 128 23.95 -6.24 7.59
CA ALA A 128 25.28 -5.83 8.04
C ALA A 128 25.35 -5.51 9.55
N ALA A 129 24.20 -5.30 10.20
CA ALA A 129 24.13 -4.83 11.59
C ALA A 129 23.39 -5.79 12.54
N LEU A 130 22.57 -6.70 12.01
CA LEU A 130 21.74 -7.64 12.79
C LEU A 130 22.20 -9.09 12.61
N PRO A 131 21.88 -9.98 13.57
CA PRO A 131 22.10 -11.42 13.42
C PRO A 131 21.45 -11.99 12.16
N LYS A 132 22.04 -13.03 11.58
CA LYS A 132 21.55 -13.65 10.33
C LYS A 132 20.12 -14.19 10.45
N ASN A 133 19.73 -14.67 11.62
CA ASN A 133 18.42 -15.23 11.91
C ASN A 133 17.44 -14.19 12.51
N ASP A 134 17.79 -12.90 12.52
CA ASP A 134 16.89 -11.85 12.98
C ASP A 134 15.66 -11.77 12.04
N PRO A 135 14.42 -11.83 12.56
CA PRO A 135 13.21 -11.76 11.73
C PRO A 135 13.16 -10.56 10.78
N ARG A 136 13.77 -9.42 11.16
CA ARG A 136 13.82 -8.21 10.32
C ARG A 136 14.69 -8.42 9.09
N VAL A 137 15.75 -9.25 9.19
CA VAL A 137 16.58 -9.60 8.04
C VAL A 137 15.78 -10.46 7.06
N PHE A 138 15.00 -11.44 7.53
CA PHE A 138 14.13 -12.22 6.65
C PHE A 138 13.03 -11.37 6.01
N GLY A 139 12.40 -10.47 6.77
CA GLY A 139 11.44 -9.51 6.23
C GLY A 139 12.04 -8.66 5.10
N ALA A 140 13.28 -8.17 5.27
CA ALA A 140 13.97 -7.41 4.24
C ALA A 140 14.39 -8.24 3.02
N GLN A 141 14.66 -9.55 3.19
CA GLN A 141 14.90 -10.45 2.06
C GLN A 141 13.63 -10.63 1.22
N ILE A 142 12.49 -10.81 1.88
CA ILE A 142 11.19 -10.90 1.21
C ILE A 142 10.86 -9.57 0.51
N GLU A 143 11.10 -8.42 1.15
CA GLU A 143 10.91 -7.11 0.52
C GLU A 143 11.78 -6.91 -0.74
N ALA A 144 13.05 -7.35 -0.71
CA ALA A 144 13.90 -7.35 -1.90
C ALA A 144 13.34 -8.26 -3.00
N ALA A 145 12.85 -9.46 -2.65
CA ALA A 145 12.22 -10.38 -3.59
C ALA A 145 10.91 -9.84 -4.18
N ASP A 146 10.10 -9.14 -3.38
CA ASP A 146 8.91 -8.45 -3.83
C ASP A 146 9.26 -7.38 -4.89
N SER A 147 10.39 -6.71 -4.70
CA SER A 147 10.89 -5.75 -5.68
C SER A 147 11.31 -6.40 -7.00
N PHE A 148 11.88 -7.61 -6.96
CA PHE A 148 12.20 -8.40 -8.15
C PHE A 148 10.93 -8.85 -8.87
N ALA A 149 9.96 -9.41 -8.15
CA ALA A 149 8.70 -9.85 -8.73
C ALA A 149 7.96 -8.70 -9.43
N LYS A 150 7.89 -7.53 -8.76
CA LYS A 150 7.21 -6.34 -9.29
C LYS A 150 7.94 -5.69 -10.47
N THR A 151 9.25 -5.92 -10.62
CA THR A 151 10.05 -5.42 -11.74
C THR A 151 10.28 -6.48 -12.83
N GLY A 152 9.57 -7.61 -12.77
CA GLY A 152 9.59 -8.66 -13.80
C GLY A 152 10.73 -9.68 -13.67
N GLN A 153 11.56 -9.60 -12.63
CA GLN A 153 12.63 -10.56 -12.34
C GLN A 153 12.09 -11.76 -11.57
N VAL A 154 11.24 -12.55 -12.23
CA VAL A 154 10.48 -13.66 -11.62
C VAL A 154 11.40 -14.72 -11.00
N ASP A 155 12.42 -15.17 -11.72
CA ASP A 155 13.32 -16.24 -11.25
C ASP A 155 14.12 -15.80 -10.02
N ALA A 156 14.60 -14.55 -10.02
CA ALA A 156 15.29 -13.96 -8.88
C ALA A 156 14.38 -13.88 -7.65
N ALA A 157 13.12 -13.45 -7.83
CA ALA A 157 12.15 -13.41 -6.74
C ALA A 157 11.88 -14.80 -6.16
N LEU A 158 11.58 -15.79 -7.01
CA LEU A 158 11.32 -17.17 -6.60
C LEU A 158 12.52 -17.80 -5.89
N SER A 159 13.74 -17.55 -6.39
CA SER A 159 14.97 -18.01 -5.77
C SER A 159 15.11 -17.48 -4.34
N VAL A 160 14.90 -16.17 -4.14
CA VAL A 160 15.01 -15.56 -2.81
C VAL A 160 13.90 -16.03 -1.87
N TYR A 161 12.63 -16.11 -2.30
CA TYR A 161 11.56 -16.61 -1.42
C TYR A 161 11.83 -18.04 -0.95
N ARG A 162 12.27 -18.92 -1.86
CA ARG A 162 12.62 -20.31 -1.51
C ARG A 162 13.80 -20.39 -0.54
N GLN A 163 14.80 -19.53 -0.74
CA GLN A 163 15.93 -19.44 0.17
C GLN A 163 15.49 -18.98 1.56
N VAL A 164 14.63 -17.95 1.66
CA VAL A 164 14.05 -17.50 2.94
C VAL A 164 13.28 -18.64 3.60
N ALA A 165 12.44 -19.37 2.87
CA ALA A 165 11.70 -20.51 3.42
C ALA A 165 12.64 -21.57 4.00
N LYS A 166 13.68 -21.95 3.26
CA LYS A 166 14.69 -22.93 3.70
C LYS A 166 15.45 -22.46 4.95
N GLU A 167 15.90 -21.21 4.97
CA GLU A 167 16.65 -20.64 6.09
C GLU A 167 15.76 -20.47 7.33
N ALA A 168 14.52 -20.03 7.16
CA ALA A 168 13.55 -19.91 8.23
C ALA A 168 13.19 -21.28 8.84
N HIS A 169 13.05 -22.31 8.01
CA HIS A 169 12.88 -23.69 8.47
C HIS A 169 14.05 -24.12 9.36
N ALA A 170 15.29 -23.95 8.87
CA ALA A 170 16.50 -24.31 9.62
C ALA A 170 16.67 -23.50 10.92
N ALA A 171 16.07 -22.31 11.00
CA ALA A 171 16.08 -21.45 12.18
C ALA A 171 14.88 -21.66 13.12
N ASN A 172 14.00 -22.64 12.86
CA ASN A 172 12.74 -22.86 13.59
C ASN A 172 11.84 -21.60 13.64
N LEU A 173 11.70 -20.92 12.50
CA LEU A 173 10.86 -19.73 12.33
C LEU A 173 9.66 -20.04 11.42
N PRO A 174 8.67 -20.82 11.90
CA PRO A 174 7.59 -21.30 11.05
C PRO A 174 6.73 -20.19 10.44
N ARG A 175 6.55 -19.05 11.15
CA ARG A 175 5.82 -17.92 10.57
C ARG A 175 6.54 -17.31 9.35
N THR A 176 7.86 -17.15 9.45
CA THR A 176 8.68 -16.63 8.34
C THR A 176 8.71 -17.62 7.17
N GLU A 177 8.86 -18.91 7.45
CA GLU A 177 8.83 -19.96 6.44
C GLU A 177 7.48 -19.98 5.71
N GLY A 178 6.38 -20.00 6.47
CA GLY A 178 5.03 -20.04 5.92
C GLY A 178 4.72 -18.82 5.05
N PHE A 179 5.15 -17.64 5.49
CA PHE A 179 5.00 -16.42 4.69
C PHE A 179 5.79 -16.49 3.38
N ALA A 180 7.06 -16.93 3.41
CA ALA A 180 7.88 -17.05 2.21
C ALA A 180 7.34 -18.09 1.22
N ARG A 181 6.87 -19.25 1.70
CA ARG A 181 6.18 -20.26 0.89
C ARG A 181 4.90 -19.70 0.27
N LEU A 182 4.13 -18.90 1.01
CA LEU A 182 2.94 -18.23 0.48
C LEU A 182 3.29 -17.23 -0.64
N ARG A 183 4.41 -16.49 -0.52
CA ARG A 183 4.89 -15.61 -1.60
C ARG A 183 5.22 -16.37 -2.88
N VAL A 184 5.82 -17.57 -2.78
CA VAL A 184 6.06 -18.47 -3.92
C VAL A 184 4.73 -18.86 -4.59
N ALA A 185 3.78 -19.36 -3.80
CA ALA A 185 2.46 -19.75 -4.31
C ALA A 185 1.74 -18.58 -4.99
N LEU A 186 1.75 -17.39 -4.37
CA LEU A 186 1.11 -16.19 -4.90
C LEU A 186 1.72 -15.75 -6.25
N LEU A 187 3.04 -15.78 -6.38
CA LEU A 187 3.72 -15.41 -7.63
C LEU A 187 3.37 -16.40 -8.75
N TYR A 188 3.38 -17.71 -8.48
CA TYR A 188 2.97 -18.70 -9.46
C TYR A 188 1.49 -18.57 -9.85
N SER A 189 0.59 -18.40 -8.87
CA SER A 189 -0.83 -18.16 -9.14
C SER A 189 -1.03 -16.93 -10.04
N ALA A 190 -0.33 -15.82 -9.78
CA ALA A 190 -0.43 -14.61 -10.60
C ALA A 190 0.02 -14.83 -12.05
N LEU A 191 1.12 -15.56 -12.27
CA LEU A 191 1.63 -15.89 -13.60
C LEU A 191 0.69 -16.84 -14.35
N SER A 192 0.12 -17.81 -13.63
CA SER A 192 -0.76 -18.82 -14.20
C SER A 192 -2.06 -18.28 -14.81
N ILE A 193 -2.51 -17.08 -14.40
CA ILE A 193 -3.73 -16.46 -14.95
C ILE A 193 -3.54 -16.11 -16.43
N ARG A 194 -2.32 -15.74 -16.84
CA ARG A 194 -2.02 -15.39 -18.24
C ARG A 194 -1.43 -16.53 -19.04
N ARG A 195 -0.78 -17.48 -18.37
CA ARG A 195 -0.08 -18.62 -18.98
C ARG A 195 -0.36 -19.87 -18.16
N PHE A 196 -1.39 -20.63 -18.54
CA PHE A 196 -1.70 -21.90 -17.89
C PHE A 196 -0.78 -23.02 -18.41
N ASP A 197 0.53 -22.77 -18.33
CA ASP A 197 1.60 -23.69 -18.69
C ASP A 197 2.22 -24.29 -17.41
N ALA A 198 3.54 -24.47 -17.36
CA ALA A 198 4.25 -24.90 -16.16
C ALA A 198 3.93 -24.06 -14.91
N TYR A 199 3.56 -22.79 -15.05
CA TYR A 199 3.18 -21.95 -13.91
C TYR A 199 1.87 -22.36 -13.25
N GLY A 200 0.92 -22.93 -14.00
CA GLY A 200 -0.33 -23.47 -13.46
C GLY A 200 -0.06 -24.63 -12.50
N GLN A 201 0.72 -25.61 -12.96
CA GLN A 201 1.12 -26.76 -12.15
C GLN A 201 1.98 -26.35 -10.96
N ALA A 202 2.90 -25.40 -11.14
CA ALA A 202 3.73 -24.90 -10.05
C ALA A 202 2.90 -24.16 -8.97
N ALA A 203 1.84 -23.44 -9.36
CA ALA A 203 0.92 -22.79 -8.43
C ALA A 203 0.14 -23.83 -7.60
N GLU A 204 -0.39 -24.86 -8.27
CA GLU A 204 -1.10 -25.97 -7.61
C GLU A 204 -0.19 -26.70 -6.63
N HIS A 205 1.01 -27.08 -7.08
CA HIS A 205 2.00 -27.73 -6.22
C HIS A 205 2.36 -26.89 -5.00
N ALA A 206 2.70 -25.60 -5.18
CA ALA A 206 3.09 -24.72 -4.08
C ALA A 206 1.94 -24.48 -3.09
N THR A 207 0.69 -24.40 -3.56
CA THR A 207 -0.47 -24.29 -2.65
C THR A 207 -0.74 -25.60 -1.93
N ASP A 208 -0.62 -26.76 -2.59
CA ASP A 208 -0.83 -28.06 -1.96
C ASP A 208 0.22 -28.38 -0.88
N GLU A 209 1.47 -27.99 -1.09
CA GLU A 209 2.52 -28.11 -0.07
C GLU A 209 2.17 -27.32 1.20
N LEU A 210 1.67 -26.09 1.06
CA LEU A 210 1.21 -25.29 2.19
C LEU A 210 -0.05 -25.88 2.83
N ILE A 211 -1.00 -26.38 2.03
CA ILE A 211 -2.27 -26.92 2.55
C ILE A 211 -2.06 -28.17 3.40
N ARG A 212 -1.03 -28.98 3.08
CA ARG A 212 -0.66 -30.19 3.84
C ARG A 212 0.10 -29.91 5.13
N GLU A 213 0.49 -28.66 5.37
CA GLU A 213 1.20 -28.27 6.57
C GLU A 213 0.37 -28.48 7.84
N GLN A 214 1.00 -29.01 8.88
CA GLN A 214 0.35 -29.34 10.15
C GLN A 214 0.87 -28.50 11.31
N ASN A 215 1.95 -27.74 11.13
CA ASN A 215 2.45 -26.84 12.15
C ASN A 215 1.38 -25.78 12.51
N PRO A 216 0.90 -25.73 13.77
CA PRO A 216 -0.12 -24.77 14.19
C PRO A 216 0.29 -23.31 13.97
N GLU A 217 1.58 -22.97 14.05
CA GLU A 217 2.07 -21.61 13.80
C GLU A 217 1.97 -21.21 12.33
N MET A 218 1.85 -22.18 11.42
CA MET A 218 1.65 -21.94 9.99
C MET A 218 0.18 -21.93 9.57
N ALA A 219 -0.76 -22.20 10.49
CA ALA A 219 -2.19 -22.25 10.18
C ALA A 219 -2.71 -21.01 9.41
N PRO A 220 -2.28 -19.76 9.69
CA PRO A 220 -2.69 -18.61 8.89
C PRO A 220 -2.30 -18.72 7.40
N TYR A 221 -1.12 -19.27 7.10
CA TYR A 221 -0.64 -19.44 5.72
C TYR A 221 -1.31 -20.62 5.01
N VAL A 222 -1.70 -21.67 5.76
CA VAL A 222 -2.56 -22.75 5.26
C VAL A 222 -3.89 -22.19 4.78
N GLN A 223 -4.55 -21.35 5.59
CA GLN A 223 -5.81 -20.71 5.20
C GLN A 223 -5.62 -19.76 4.02
N ALA A 224 -4.56 -18.95 4.02
CA ALA A 224 -4.24 -18.07 2.90
C ALA A 224 -3.99 -18.85 1.60
N ALA A 225 -3.37 -20.03 1.65
CA ALA A 225 -3.16 -20.89 0.49
C ALA A 225 -4.48 -21.46 -0.05
N LYS A 226 -5.41 -21.86 0.82
CA LYS A 226 -6.78 -22.27 0.41
C LYS A 226 -7.52 -21.13 -0.26
N LEU A 227 -7.49 -19.93 0.32
CA LEU A 227 -8.08 -18.72 -0.27
C LEU A 227 -7.47 -18.42 -1.64
N LEU A 228 -6.14 -18.48 -1.74
CA LEU A 228 -5.42 -18.25 -3.00
C LEU A 228 -5.84 -19.24 -4.09
N ARG A 229 -6.03 -20.52 -3.75
CA ARG A 229 -6.50 -21.54 -4.69
C ARG A 229 -7.89 -21.23 -5.22
N LEU A 230 -8.84 -20.89 -4.33
CA LEU A 230 -10.21 -20.54 -4.72
C LEU A 230 -10.26 -19.26 -5.56
N THR A 231 -9.56 -18.21 -5.12
CA THR A 231 -9.54 -16.93 -5.85
C THR A 231 -8.88 -17.06 -7.21
N THR A 232 -7.86 -17.93 -7.35
CA THR A 232 -7.26 -18.25 -8.64
C THR A 232 -8.27 -18.96 -9.55
N ALA A 233 -9.04 -19.92 -9.03
CA ALA A 233 -10.10 -20.59 -9.80
C ALA A 233 -11.20 -19.60 -10.26
N VAL A 234 -11.61 -18.68 -9.38
CA VAL A 234 -12.54 -17.58 -9.74
C VAL A 234 -11.97 -16.73 -10.88
N LYS A 235 -10.70 -16.32 -10.79
CA LYS A 235 -10.04 -15.50 -11.82
C LYS A 235 -9.86 -16.23 -13.16
N ARG A 236 -9.79 -17.55 -13.15
CA ARG A 236 -9.78 -18.39 -14.36
C ARG A 236 -11.18 -18.65 -14.94
N GLY A 237 -12.24 -18.16 -14.30
CA GLY A 237 -13.62 -18.37 -14.75
C GLY A 237 -14.14 -19.79 -14.49
N THR A 238 -13.59 -20.50 -13.52
CA THR A 238 -14.07 -21.84 -13.17
C THR A 238 -15.54 -21.77 -12.69
N PRO A 239 -16.47 -22.54 -13.28
CA PRO A 239 -17.88 -22.54 -12.88
C PRO A 239 -18.09 -22.79 -11.39
N GLY A 240 -18.98 -22.03 -10.75
CA GLY A 240 -19.32 -22.14 -9.33
C GLY A 240 -18.17 -21.84 -8.35
N ALA A 241 -17.02 -21.33 -8.82
CA ALA A 241 -15.90 -21.00 -7.93
C ALA A 241 -16.21 -19.82 -7.01
N MET A 242 -16.99 -18.84 -7.49
CA MET A 242 -17.40 -17.69 -6.68
C MET A 242 -18.33 -18.11 -5.54
N ASP A 243 -19.33 -18.94 -5.84
CA ASP A 243 -20.28 -19.43 -4.83
C ASP A 243 -19.57 -20.26 -3.76
N ARG A 244 -18.62 -21.11 -4.15
CA ARG A 244 -17.76 -21.85 -3.21
C ARG A 244 -16.91 -20.93 -2.35
N LEU A 245 -16.26 -19.93 -2.96
CA LEU A 245 -15.44 -18.95 -2.24
C LEU A 245 -16.27 -18.20 -1.17
N VAL A 246 -17.46 -17.74 -1.55
CA VAL A 246 -18.38 -17.05 -0.65
C VAL A 246 -18.88 -17.99 0.45
N ALA A 247 -19.25 -19.22 0.13
CA ALA A 247 -19.75 -20.20 1.11
C ALA A 247 -18.68 -20.59 2.15
N GLU A 248 -17.46 -20.91 1.70
CA GLU A 248 -16.36 -21.35 2.56
C GLU A 248 -15.94 -20.25 3.55
N TYR A 249 -15.84 -19.00 3.08
CA TYR A 249 -15.36 -17.90 3.91
C TYR A 249 -16.45 -17.15 4.69
N ARG A 250 -17.74 -17.36 4.37
CA ARG A 250 -18.84 -16.93 5.26
C ARG A 250 -18.75 -17.63 6.61
N GLN A 251 -18.35 -18.91 6.63
CA GLN A 251 -18.20 -19.69 7.86
C GLN A 251 -16.85 -19.46 8.55
N ALA A 252 -15.75 -19.38 7.77
CA ALA A 252 -14.41 -19.17 8.32
C ALA A 252 -14.15 -17.73 8.80
N GLY A 253 -14.91 -16.75 8.29
CA GLY A 253 -14.79 -15.34 8.64
C GLY A 253 -15.58 -14.90 9.86
N ALA A 254 -16.57 -15.70 10.30
CA ALA A 254 -17.43 -15.38 11.45
C ALA A 254 -16.60 -15.30 12.75
N GLY A 255 -16.11 -14.10 13.06
CA GLY A 255 -15.22 -13.85 14.20
C GLY A 255 -13.94 -13.07 13.87
N ALA A 256 -13.69 -12.69 12.61
CA ALA A 256 -12.57 -11.84 12.25
C ALA A 256 -12.77 -10.41 12.81
N THR A 257 -11.80 -9.93 13.57
CA THR A 257 -11.74 -8.54 14.06
C THR A 257 -11.05 -7.60 13.08
N ALA A 258 -10.22 -8.14 12.19
CA ALA A 258 -9.56 -7.42 11.10
C ALA A 258 -10.19 -7.80 9.74
N PRO A 259 -10.33 -6.85 8.80
CA PRO A 259 -10.93 -7.11 7.51
C PRO A 259 -10.04 -8.03 6.66
N VAL A 260 -10.56 -9.20 6.29
CA VAL A 260 -9.87 -10.15 5.41
C VAL A 260 -10.45 -10.05 4.00
N LEU A 261 -9.67 -9.54 3.04
CA LEU A 261 -10.10 -9.43 1.65
C LEU A 261 -10.18 -10.83 1.00
N LEU A 262 -11.38 -11.23 0.61
CA LEU A 262 -11.65 -12.52 -0.04
C LEU A 262 -11.60 -12.41 -1.55
N TYR A 263 -12.11 -11.32 -2.10
CA TYR A 263 -12.19 -11.11 -3.53
C TYR A 263 -12.05 -9.63 -3.87
N ALA A 264 -11.23 -9.33 -4.87
CA ALA A 264 -11.16 -8.04 -5.51
C ALA A 264 -11.36 -8.21 -7.02
N PRO A 265 -12.34 -7.51 -7.62
CA PRO A 265 -12.46 -7.43 -9.06
C PRO A 265 -11.17 -6.91 -9.71
N LYS A 266 -10.93 -7.31 -10.96
CA LYS A 266 -9.85 -6.77 -11.75
C LYS A 266 -10.13 -5.29 -12.04
N ILE A 267 -9.13 -4.44 -11.81
CA ILE A 267 -9.15 -3.05 -12.28
C ILE A 267 -9.12 -3.06 -13.81
N GLN A 268 -10.14 -2.50 -14.43
CA GLN A 268 -10.29 -2.46 -15.89
C GLN A 268 -9.66 -1.18 -16.45
N LEU A 269 -8.35 -1.23 -16.68
CA LEU A 269 -7.66 -0.19 -17.46
C LEU A 269 -7.88 -0.43 -18.96
N ARG A 270 -7.58 0.59 -19.78
CA ARG A 270 -7.49 0.46 -21.24
C ARG A 270 -6.72 -0.83 -21.61
N PRO A 271 -7.32 -1.72 -22.43
CA PRO A 271 -6.66 -2.94 -22.85
C PRO A 271 -5.35 -2.66 -23.58
N LEU A 272 -4.36 -3.49 -23.32
CA LEU A 272 -3.12 -3.54 -24.10
C LEU A 272 -3.39 -4.37 -25.36
N SER A 273 -2.94 -3.87 -26.51
CA SER A 273 -3.00 -4.53 -27.81
C SER A 273 -2.01 -5.70 -27.94
N GLY A 274 -1.01 -5.77 -27.05
CA GLY A 274 0.03 -6.82 -27.05
C GLY A 274 1.28 -6.45 -27.85
N VAL A 275 1.27 -5.30 -28.52
CA VAL A 275 2.45 -4.75 -29.23
C VAL A 275 3.11 -3.61 -28.46
N GLU A 276 2.59 -3.21 -27.30
CA GLU A 276 3.19 -2.15 -26.48
C GLU A 276 4.62 -2.51 -26.06
N GLY A 277 5.54 -1.59 -26.30
CA GLY A 277 6.97 -1.78 -26.05
C GLY A 277 7.68 -2.64 -27.09
N ALA A 278 6.98 -3.17 -28.11
CA ALA A 278 7.62 -3.85 -29.22
C ALA A 278 8.44 -2.87 -30.08
N GLY A 279 9.64 -3.29 -30.50
CA GLY A 279 10.49 -2.49 -31.39
C GLY A 279 9.89 -2.36 -32.79
N GLY A 280 10.26 -1.29 -33.50
CA GLY A 280 9.97 -1.11 -34.94
C GLY A 280 8.92 -0.04 -35.29
N ASP A 281 7.92 0.23 -34.44
CA ASP A 281 6.95 1.32 -34.62
C ASP A 281 6.99 2.27 -33.40
N PRO A 282 7.33 3.57 -33.59
CA PRO A 282 7.33 4.56 -32.51
C PRO A 282 6.00 4.68 -31.75
N ARG A 283 4.87 4.38 -32.39
CA ARG A 283 3.54 4.41 -31.74
C ARG A 283 3.40 3.33 -30.67
N ASN A 284 4.11 2.20 -30.81
CA ASN A 284 4.13 1.13 -29.82
C ASN A 284 4.97 1.50 -28.58
N GLN A 285 5.82 2.51 -28.69
CA GLN A 285 6.66 3.01 -27.60
C GLN A 285 6.03 4.22 -26.88
N ALA A 286 4.95 4.79 -27.43
CA ALA A 286 4.27 5.95 -26.85
C ALA A 286 3.48 5.57 -25.57
N PRO A 287 3.57 6.37 -24.50
CA PRO A 287 2.75 6.18 -23.31
C PRO A 287 1.25 6.15 -23.61
N LEU A 288 0.55 5.14 -23.09
CA LEU A 288 -0.91 5.02 -23.26
C LEU A 288 -1.72 6.05 -22.46
N TYR A 289 -1.09 6.61 -21.42
CA TYR A 289 -1.65 7.59 -20.51
C TYR A 289 -0.64 8.70 -20.26
N ASP A 290 -1.15 9.86 -19.84
CA ASP A 290 -0.34 10.76 -19.03
C ASP A 290 -0.15 10.13 -17.64
N PHE A 291 1.10 10.03 -17.18
CA PHE A 291 1.45 9.45 -15.89
C PHE A 291 1.93 10.50 -14.88
N GLU A 292 2.00 11.76 -15.31
CA GLU A 292 2.50 12.83 -14.46
C GLU A 292 1.40 13.26 -13.48
N ASP A 293 1.72 13.13 -12.19
CA ASP A 293 0.85 13.53 -11.07
C ASP A 293 -0.56 12.92 -11.17
N GLN A 294 -0.67 11.61 -11.45
CA GLN A 294 -1.96 10.92 -11.53
C GLN A 294 -2.22 10.11 -10.26
N TRP A 295 -3.01 10.65 -9.34
CA TRP A 295 -3.41 9.94 -8.13
C TRP A 295 -4.82 10.29 -7.66
N ILE A 296 -5.44 9.35 -6.95
CA ILE A 296 -6.70 9.50 -6.23
C ILE A 296 -6.60 8.83 -4.87
N ASP A 297 -7.33 9.35 -3.90
CA ASP A 297 -7.63 8.66 -2.66
C ASP A 297 -9.08 8.19 -2.71
N VAL A 298 -9.28 6.91 -2.45
CA VAL A 298 -10.60 6.28 -2.45
C VAL A 298 -10.97 5.95 -1.02
N SER A 299 -12.04 6.57 -0.52
CA SER A 299 -12.69 6.17 0.72
C SER A 299 -13.70 5.07 0.44
N PHE A 300 -13.85 4.14 1.37
CA PHE A 300 -14.89 3.13 1.33
C PHE A 300 -15.14 2.54 2.71
N VAL A 301 -16.35 2.04 2.93
CA VAL A 301 -16.77 1.42 4.20
C VAL A 301 -16.86 -0.09 4.01
N ILE A 302 -16.23 -0.86 4.91
CA ILE A 302 -16.42 -2.31 4.99
C ILE A 302 -17.56 -2.57 5.98
N GLY A 303 -18.70 -2.98 5.45
CA GLY A 303 -19.87 -3.34 6.25
C GLY A 303 -19.68 -4.65 7.01
N ALA A 304 -20.51 -4.87 8.03
CA ALA A 304 -20.47 -6.09 8.85
C ALA A 304 -20.68 -7.38 8.03
N ASP A 305 -21.41 -7.30 6.91
CA ASP A 305 -21.61 -8.42 5.97
C ASP A 305 -20.42 -8.68 5.03
N GLY A 306 -19.33 -7.91 5.18
CA GLY A 306 -18.13 -7.98 4.37
C GLY A 306 -18.25 -7.34 2.99
N LYS A 307 -19.36 -6.65 2.67
CA LYS A 307 -19.46 -5.88 1.43
C LYS A 307 -18.88 -4.49 1.60
N VAL A 308 -18.44 -3.93 0.47
CA VAL A 308 -18.03 -2.54 0.39
C VAL A 308 -19.24 -1.67 0.09
N ALA A 309 -19.41 -0.62 0.89
CA ALA A 309 -20.35 0.48 0.66
C ALA A 309 -19.58 1.78 0.42
N GLU A 310 -20.26 2.76 -0.20
CA GLU A 310 -19.79 4.15 -0.28
C GLU A 310 -18.36 4.31 -0.84
N ALA A 311 -18.01 3.50 -1.84
CA ALA A 311 -16.73 3.64 -2.53
C ALA A 311 -16.75 4.92 -3.38
N GLU A 312 -15.94 5.91 -3.02
CA GLU A 312 -15.89 7.21 -3.69
C GLU A 312 -14.49 7.83 -3.70
N VAL A 313 -14.28 8.83 -4.56
CA VAL A 313 -13.02 9.58 -4.60
C VAL A 313 -13.07 10.66 -3.52
N LEU A 314 -12.26 10.51 -2.47
CA LEU A 314 -12.12 11.46 -1.37
C LEU A 314 -11.24 12.66 -1.74
N ARG A 315 -10.10 12.38 -2.39
CA ARG A 315 -9.15 13.39 -2.88
C ARG A 315 -8.60 12.96 -4.23
N GLN A 316 -8.16 13.92 -5.01
CA GLN A 316 -7.54 13.66 -6.30
C GLN A 316 -6.47 14.68 -6.64
N SER A 317 -5.58 14.29 -7.54
CA SER A 317 -4.64 15.20 -8.18
C SER A 317 -5.37 16.33 -8.92
N PRO A 318 -4.82 17.56 -8.91
CA PRO A 318 -5.30 18.65 -9.76
C PRO A 318 -5.09 18.39 -11.27
N LYS A 319 -4.22 17.43 -11.62
CA LYS A 319 -3.90 17.04 -13.00
C LYS A 319 -4.57 15.73 -13.40
N LEU A 320 -5.51 15.21 -12.60
CA LEU A 320 -6.18 13.95 -12.90
C LEU A 320 -6.77 13.96 -14.33
N GLN A 321 -6.42 12.93 -15.10
CA GLN A 321 -6.87 12.76 -16.48
C GLN A 321 -7.39 11.34 -16.72
N GLY A 322 -8.37 11.24 -17.61
CA GLY A 322 -8.92 9.96 -18.08
C GLY A 322 -9.85 9.26 -17.09
N GLU A 323 -10.34 8.10 -17.50
CA GLU A 323 -11.42 7.37 -16.81
C GLU A 323 -10.91 6.29 -15.84
N TRP A 324 -9.59 6.19 -15.64
CA TRP A 324 -8.99 5.15 -14.81
C TRP A 324 -9.45 5.23 -13.36
N ALA A 325 -9.72 6.44 -12.84
CA ALA A 325 -10.25 6.64 -11.50
C ALA A 325 -11.60 5.93 -11.30
N LYS A 326 -12.51 6.01 -12.28
CA LYS A 326 -13.80 5.31 -12.23
C LYS A 326 -13.62 3.79 -12.21
N ALA A 327 -12.66 3.28 -12.98
CA ALA A 327 -12.33 1.85 -12.98
C ALA A 327 -11.79 1.38 -11.62
N ILE A 328 -11.04 2.23 -10.90
CA ILE A 328 -10.62 1.94 -9.52
C ILE A 328 -11.82 1.92 -8.58
N VAL A 329 -12.64 2.96 -8.56
CA VAL A 329 -13.81 3.04 -7.68
C VAL A 329 -14.75 1.86 -7.89
N ALA A 330 -15.04 1.50 -9.15
CA ALA A 330 -15.84 0.32 -9.48
C ALA A 330 -15.21 -0.99 -8.97
N ALA A 331 -13.90 -1.14 -9.10
CA ALA A 331 -13.20 -2.32 -8.59
C ALA A 331 -13.21 -2.37 -7.05
N VAL A 332 -13.07 -1.23 -6.37
CA VAL A 332 -13.15 -1.13 -4.90
C VAL A 332 -14.55 -1.48 -4.41
N GLY A 333 -15.61 -0.89 -4.99
CA GLY A 333 -17.00 -1.21 -4.63
C GLY A 333 -17.39 -2.66 -4.88
N GLY A 334 -16.72 -3.34 -5.82
CA GLY A 334 -16.93 -4.76 -6.08
C GLY A 334 -16.15 -5.72 -5.15
N ARG A 335 -15.32 -5.22 -4.23
CA ARG A 335 -14.57 -6.07 -3.29
C ARG A 335 -15.49 -6.81 -2.32
N ARG A 336 -15.03 -7.96 -1.85
CA ARG A 336 -15.70 -8.76 -0.82
C ARG A 336 -14.70 -9.14 0.25
N TYR A 337 -15.08 -8.92 1.50
CA TYR A 337 -14.34 -9.25 2.70
C TYR A 337 -15.04 -10.39 3.45
N ALA A 338 -14.31 -11.03 4.35
CA ALA A 338 -14.90 -11.91 5.35
C ALA A 338 -15.89 -11.10 6.21
N PRO A 339 -17.06 -11.66 6.58
CA PRO A 339 -17.95 -11.02 7.53
C PRO A 339 -17.21 -10.65 8.81
N LEU A 340 -17.46 -9.46 9.34
CA LEU A 340 -16.83 -9.03 10.58
C LEU A 340 -17.52 -9.68 11.78
N ALA A 341 -16.82 -9.78 12.92
CA ALA A 341 -17.45 -10.19 14.17
C ALA A 341 -18.65 -9.27 14.50
N ALA A 342 -19.70 -9.80 15.15
CA ALA A 342 -20.99 -9.14 15.35
C ALA A 342 -20.95 -7.81 16.14
N GLN A 343 -19.81 -7.45 16.72
CA GLN A 343 -19.59 -6.23 17.51
C GLN A 343 -18.49 -5.34 16.89
N THR A 344 -17.96 -5.70 15.73
CA THR A 344 -16.96 -4.88 15.04
C THR A 344 -17.69 -3.72 14.34
N PRO A 345 -17.34 -2.46 14.65
CA PRO A 345 -17.91 -1.32 13.94
C PRO A 345 -17.55 -1.38 12.45
N GLU A 346 -18.35 -0.71 11.62
CA GLU A 346 -18.01 -0.55 10.21
C GLU A 346 -16.63 0.13 10.09
N LEU A 347 -15.81 -0.40 9.19
CA LEU A 347 -14.43 0.03 9.06
C LEU A 347 -14.31 0.97 7.86
N LEU A 348 -14.13 2.26 8.15
CA LEU A 348 -13.74 3.24 7.14
C LEU A 348 -12.29 2.98 6.73
N ARG A 349 -12.07 2.78 5.42
CA ARG A 349 -10.75 2.68 4.83
C ARG A 349 -10.53 3.80 3.81
N VAL A 350 -9.29 4.23 3.68
CA VAL A 350 -8.83 5.17 2.67
C VAL A 350 -7.61 4.57 2.00
N GLU A 351 -7.67 4.36 0.70
CA GLU A 351 -6.55 3.85 -0.10
C GLU A 351 -6.13 4.88 -1.15
N ARG A 352 -4.82 5.12 -1.26
CA ARG A 352 -4.24 5.93 -2.31
C ARG A 352 -3.85 5.07 -3.49
N TYR A 353 -4.34 5.47 -4.65
CA TYR A 353 -4.00 4.90 -5.95
C TYR A 353 -3.21 5.89 -6.77
N THR A 354 -2.12 5.44 -7.39
CA THR A 354 -1.33 6.23 -8.32
C THR A 354 -1.20 5.51 -9.64
N LEU A 355 -1.63 6.14 -10.73
CA LEU A 355 -1.39 5.64 -12.08
C LEU A 355 0.00 6.08 -12.53
N THR A 356 0.88 5.13 -12.81
CA THR A 356 2.25 5.41 -13.26
C THR A 356 2.68 4.38 -14.30
N SER A 357 3.82 4.60 -14.95
CA SER A 357 4.56 3.54 -15.64
C SER A 357 6.04 3.59 -15.27
N ALA A 358 6.76 2.51 -15.57
CA ALA A 358 8.20 2.46 -15.32
C ALA A 358 8.94 3.48 -16.20
N TRP A 359 9.92 4.17 -15.63
CA TRP A 359 10.94 4.85 -16.43
C TRP A 359 11.91 3.81 -17.01
N GLN A 360 12.21 3.96 -18.30
CA GLN A 360 13.14 3.10 -19.03
C GLN A 360 14.11 3.94 -19.86
N MET A 361 15.27 3.35 -20.16
CA MET A 361 16.22 3.92 -21.13
C MET A 361 15.91 3.32 -22.48
N GLU A 362 15.71 4.17 -23.49
CA GLU A 362 15.52 3.69 -24.86
C GLU A 362 16.83 3.14 -25.43
N THR A 363 16.78 1.96 -26.04
CA THR A 363 17.97 1.32 -26.63
C THR A 363 18.62 2.25 -27.65
N GLY A 364 19.91 2.53 -27.49
CA GLY A 364 20.66 3.45 -28.36
C GLY A 364 20.52 4.94 -28.01
N SER A 365 19.76 5.27 -26.95
CA SER A 365 19.59 6.65 -26.46
C SER A 365 19.98 6.78 -24.98
N ARG A 366 20.37 7.99 -24.58
CA ARG A 366 20.51 8.37 -23.16
C ARG A 366 19.27 9.07 -22.61
N LEU A 367 18.23 9.23 -23.42
CA LEU A 367 16.97 9.82 -23.00
C LEU A 367 16.14 8.78 -22.26
N ARG A 368 15.60 9.20 -21.12
CA ARG A 368 14.71 8.39 -20.31
C ARG A 368 13.28 8.60 -20.79
N THR A 369 12.57 7.51 -21.04
CA THR A 369 11.17 7.54 -21.51
C THR A 369 10.28 6.75 -20.56
N ARG A 370 8.98 7.05 -20.57
CA ARG A 370 7.97 6.28 -19.84
C ARG A 370 7.65 5.02 -20.63
N SER A 371 7.58 3.89 -19.94
CA SER A 371 7.06 2.65 -20.51
C SER A 371 5.60 2.85 -20.95
N PRO A 372 5.18 2.25 -22.08
CA PRO A 372 3.79 2.29 -22.52
C PRO A 372 2.86 1.46 -21.62
N ILE A 373 3.40 0.57 -20.78
CA ILE A 373 2.63 -0.33 -19.93
C ILE A 373 2.25 0.39 -18.63
N PRO A 374 0.95 0.65 -18.37
CA PRO A 374 0.50 1.30 -17.15
C PRO A 374 0.59 0.34 -15.95
N ARG A 375 0.77 0.93 -14.78
CA ARG A 375 0.75 0.28 -13.47
C ARG A 375 -0.02 1.15 -12.49
N VAL A 376 -0.71 0.49 -11.58
CA VAL A 376 -1.36 1.14 -10.44
C VAL A 376 -0.57 0.80 -9.19
N GLU A 377 -0.08 1.84 -8.53
CA GLU A 377 0.55 1.75 -7.22
C GLU A 377 -0.49 2.05 -6.15
N VAL A 378 -0.50 1.26 -5.07
CA VAL A 378 -1.49 1.37 -4.01
C VAL A 378 -0.80 1.47 -2.66
N VAL A 379 -1.25 2.39 -1.83
CA VAL A 379 -0.89 2.45 -0.41
C VAL A 379 -2.14 2.69 0.43
N ASP A 380 -2.23 2.01 1.56
CA ASP A 380 -3.29 2.23 2.52
C ASP A 380 -2.99 3.47 3.35
N LEU A 381 -3.93 4.41 3.40
CA LEU A 381 -3.87 5.65 4.18
C LEU A 381 -4.82 5.62 5.39
N SER A 382 -5.50 4.49 5.61
CA SER A 382 -6.40 4.32 6.74
C SER A 382 -5.61 4.39 8.04
N ARG A 383 -6.23 4.97 9.06
CA ARG A 383 -5.75 4.84 10.44
C ARG A 383 -6.29 3.53 10.99
N ASP A 384 -5.45 2.80 11.71
CA ASP A 384 -5.96 1.64 12.42
C ASP A 384 -6.76 2.11 13.65
N PRO A 385 -7.83 1.41 14.06
CA PRO A 385 -8.69 1.83 15.17
C PRO A 385 -7.92 2.01 16.49
N THR A 386 -6.78 1.36 16.64
CA THR A 386 -5.87 1.47 17.79
C THR A 386 -5.09 2.79 17.84
N ASP A 387 -5.10 3.57 16.76
CA ASP A 387 -4.40 4.86 16.66
C ASP A 387 -5.33 6.07 16.91
N ALA A 388 -6.61 5.82 17.23
CA ALA A 388 -7.48 6.88 17.73
C ALA A 388 -7.09 7.20 19.19
N PRO A 389 -6.83 8.48 19.55
CA PRO A 389 -6.63 8.83 20.94
C PRO A 389 -7.89 8.42 21.73
N ALA A 390 -7.69 7.73 22.85
CA ALA A 390 -8.77 7.49 23.80
C ALA A 390 -9.39 8.84 24.14
N SER A 391 -10.70 8.94 23.91
CA SER A 391 -11.50 10.16 24.08
C SER A 391 -11.46 10.67 25.50
#